data_AF-A0A974B1Y6-F1
#
_entry.id   AF-A0A974B1Y6-F1
#
_cell.length_a   1.000
_cell.length_b   1.000
_cell.length_c   1.000
_cell.angle_alpha   90.00
_cell.angle_beta   90.00
_cell.angle_gamma   90.00
#
_symmetry.space_group_name_H-M   'P 1'
#
loop_
_entity.id
_entity.type
_entity.pdbx_description
1 polymer ?
#
loop_
_entity_poly.entity_id
_entity_poly.type
_entity_poly.pdbx_seq_one_letter_code
_entity_poly.pdbx_strand_id
1 'polypeptide(L)'
;MDSLVDRYKALCRGALLVAESAEDAYRLGALDRFLKPWVRGRLDSLGALLQSCDTRHELAEDTRRLARTASEYSQLRSELFSDVHHTGPEPPWRIVDAGVLAIRAQSGVLLKQPTFVLQRLAAVSEVPGAATWEFTVVDNPSDPSDMGTSFVVMVSTGDHKGGVPVQVAKELEDNRAWYQQLEYGFFALDIRPFLPAIYDPDRHRK
;
A
#
# COMPACT_ATOMS: atom_id res chain seq x y z
N MET A 1 -33.58 -2.12 23.91
CA MET A 1 -32.35 -1.34 24.23
C MET A 1 -31.23 -2.07 23.53
N ASP A 2 -30.72 -1.53 22.42
CA ASP A 2 -29.70 -2.24 21.61
C ASP A 2 -28.48 -2.55 22.45
N SER A 3 -28.00 -3.79 22.35
CA SER A 3 -26.81 -4.21 23.07
C SER A 3 -25.58 -3.45 22.55
N LEU A 4 -24.55 -3.34 23.39
CA LEU A 4 -23.27 -2.73 23.01
C LEU A 4 -22.67 -3.41 21.76
N VAL A 5 -22.88 -4.72 21.65
CA VAL A 5 -22.51 -5.53 20.48
C VAL A 5 -23.28 -5.09 19.23
N ASP A 6 -24.58 -4.83 19.32
CA ASP A 6 -25.39 -4.40 18.16
C ASP A 6 -24.96 -3.02 17.66
N ARG A 7 -24.65 -2.10 18.58
CA ARG A 7 -24.13 -0.76 18.24
C ARG A 7 -22.78 -0.85 17.53
N TYR A 8 -21.89 -1.70 18.02
CA TYR A 8 -20.58 -1.88 17.39
C TYR A 8 -20.70 -2.56 16.02
N LYS A 9 -21.56 -3.57 15.87
CA LYS A 9 -21.86 -4.17 14.55
C LYS A 9 -22.45 -3.14 13.58
N ALA A 10 -23.29 -2.23 14.06
CA ALA A 10 -23.79 -1.12 13.24
C ALA A 10 -22.66 -0.19 12.81
N LEU A 11 -21.70 0.10 13.69
CA LEU A 11 -20.52 0.89 13.36
C LEU A 11 -19.65 0.21 12.30
N CYS A 12 -19.31 -1.08 12.46
CA CYS A 12 -18.52 -1.82 11.46
C CYS A 12 -19.19 -1.77 10.08
N ARG A 13 -20.52 -1.99 10.04
CA ARG A 13 -21.30 -1.86 8.80
C ARG A 13 -21.26 -0.44 8.24
N GLY A 14 -21.33 0.59 9.10
CA GLY A 14 -21.21 1.98 8.69
C GLY A 14 -19.84 2.31 8.10
N ALA A 15 -18.76 1.87 8.73
CA ALA A 15 -17.40 2.03 8.23
C ALA A 15 -17.21 1.33 6.87
N LEU A 16 -17.78 0.11 6.73
CA LEU A 16 -17.78 -0.64 5.48
C LEU A 16 -18.53 0.09 4.37
N LEU A 17 -19.72 0.62 4.67
CA LEU A 17 -20.54 1.37 3.73
C LEU A 17 -19.82 2.64 3.25
N VAL A 18 -19.07 3.33 4.11
CA VAL A 18 -18.25 4.48 3.73
C VAL A 18 -17.16 4.05 2.74
N ALA A 19 -16.48 2.93 3.01
CA ALA A 19 -15.46 2.40 2.09
C ALA A 19 -16.08 2.03 0.73
N GLU A 20 -17.21 1.33 0.71
CA GLU A 20 -17.96 0.97 -0.51
C GLU A 20 -18.39 2.22 -1.30
N SER A 21 -18.91 3.22 -0.60
CA SER A 21 -19.32 4.48 -1.24
C SER A 21 -18.14 5.19 -1.90
N ALA A 22 -16.96 5.16 -1.28
CA ALA A 22 -15.74 5.70 -1.86
C ALA A 22 -15.23 4.85 -3.04
N GLU A 23 -15.38 3.52 -2.99
CA GLU A 23 -15.09 2.62 -4.11
C GLU A 23 -15.96 2.93 -5.34
N ASP A 24 -17.26 3.19 -5.11
CA ASP A 24 -18.22 3.53 -6.17
C ASP A 24 -17.96 4.92 -6.77
N ALA A 25 -17.68 5.91 -5.92
CA ALA A 25 -17.46 7.30 -6.32
C ALA A 25 -16.13 7.50 -7.05
N TYR A 26 -15.07 6.82 -6.61
CA TYR A 26 -13.71 6.99 -7.10
C TYR A 26 -13.19 5.67 -7.65
N ARG A 27 -13.58 5.30 -8.87
CA ARG A 27 -13.17 4.01 -9.48
C ARG A 27 -11.70 4.06 -9.90
N LEU A 28 -10.87 3.19 -9.35
CA LEU A 28 -9.41 3.19 -9.55
C LEU A 28 -8.89 2.04 -10.43
N GLY A 29 -9.79 1.33 -11.13
CA GLY A 29 -9.43 0.25 -12.05
C GLY A 29 -8.56 -0.83 -11.40
N ALA A 30 -7.37 -1.08 -11.95
CA ALA A 30 -6.44 -2.10 -11.50
C ALA A 30 -5.99 -1.93 -10.03
N LEU A 31 -6.07 -0.72 -9.46
CA LEU A 31 -5.69 -0.49 -8.06
C LEU A 31 -6.66 -1.09 -7.05
N ASP A 32 -7.90 -1.37 -7.46
CA ASP A 32 -8.92 -1.93 -6.57
C ASP A 32 -8.50 -3.28 -5.97
N ARG A 33 -7.71 -4.07 -6.68
CA ARG A 33 -7.21 -5.37 -6.20
C ARG A 33 -6.25 -5.27 -5.03
N PHE A 34 -5.61 -4.11 -4.82
CA PHE A 34 -4.75 -3.87 -3.66
C PHE A 34 -5.53 -3.20 -2.53
N LEU A 35 -6.31 -2.18 -2.88
CA LEU A 35 -6.97 -1.31 -1.92
C LEU A 35 -8.20 -1.95 -1.27
N LYS A 36 -9.00 -2.72 -2.01
CA LYS A 36 -10.21 -3.35 -1.47
C LYS A 36 -9.85 -4.44 -0.44
N PRO A 37 -8.97 -5.42 -0.74
CA PRO A 37 -8.59 -6.42 0.27
C PRO A 37 -7.96 -5.78 1.51
N TRP A 38 -7.15 -4.73 1.33
CA TRP A 38 -6.54 -4.01 2.44
C TRP A 38 -7.61 -3.40 3.38
N VAL A 39 -8.55 -2.60 2.86
CA VAL A 39 -9.54 -1.94 3.72
C VAL A 39 -10.48 -2.95 4.38
N ARG A 40 -10.85 -4.02 3.68
CA ARG A 40 -11.68 -5.09 4.26
C ARG A 40 -10.95 -5.80 5.38
N GLY A 41 -9.71 -6.23 5.15
CA GLY A 41 -8.89 -6.87 6.19
C GLY A 41 -8.64 -5.95 7.40
N ARG A 42 -8.43 -4.65 7.17
CA ARG A 42 -8.26 -3.65 8.23
C ARG A 42 -9.55 -3.45 9.05
N LEU A 43 -10.70 -3.31 8.40
CA LEU A 43 -11.99 -3.16 9.09
C LEU A 43 -12.41 -4.45 9.81
N ASP A 44 -12.13 -5.62 9.23
CA ASP A 44 -12.43 -6.92 9.82
C ASP A 44 -11.57 -7.18 11.06
N SER A 45 -10.26 -6.89 10.99
CA SER A 45 -9.36 -7.01 12.15
C SER A 45 -9.75 -6.08 13.30
N LEU A 46 -10.15 -4.84 13.01
CA LEU A 46 -10.71 -3.95 14.02
C LEU A 46 -12.05 -4.48 14.55
N GLY A 47 -12.91 -5.00 13.67
CA GLY A 47 -14.19 -5.59 14.03
C GLY A 47 -14.09 -6.77 15.00
N ALA A 48 -13.03 -7.57 14.88
CA ALA A 48 -12.75 -8.70 15.76
C ALA A 48 -12.39 -8.28 17.20
N LEU A 49 -11.89 -7.06 17.41
CA LEU A 49 -11.50 -6.54 18.73
C LEU A 49 -12.70 -6.39 19.69
N LEU A 50 -13.93 -6.35 19.17
CA LEU A 50 -15.15 -6.31 19.99
C LEU A 50 -15.21 -7.44 21.02
N GLN A 51 -14.71 -8.63 20.67
CA GLN A 51 -14.72 -9.79 21.58
C GLN A 51 -13.71 -9.65 22.73
N SER A 52 -12.78 -8.70 22.64
CA SER A 52 -11.74 -8.41 23.63
C SER A 52 -11.91 -7.06 24.35
N CYS A 53 -12.99 -6.30 24.08
CA CYS A 53 -13.25 -5.04 24.79
C CYS A 53 -13.83 -5.31 26.18
N ASP A 54 -13.05 -5.06 27.24
CA ASP A 54 -13.49 -5.22 28.63
C ASP A 54 -14.03 -3.92 29.22
N THR A 55 -13.74 -2.77 28.58
CA THR A 55 -14.09 -1.44 29.10
C THR A 55 -14.79 -0.54 28.07
N ARG A 56 -15.58 0.42 28.58
CA ARG A 56 -16.17 1.48 27.73
C ARG A 56 -15.12 2.37 27.05
N HIS A 57 -13.92 2.45 27.62
CA HIS A 57 -12.82 3.24 27.07
C HIS A 57 -12.24 2.57 25.83
N GLU A 58 -11.97 1.26 25.88
CA GLU A 58 -11.52 0.47 24.72
C GLU A 58 -12.53 0.52 23.58
N LEU A 59 -13.83 0.38 23.90
CA LEU A 59 -14.88 0.53 22.90
C LEU A 59 -14.84 1.89 22.19
N ALA A 60 -14.64 2.97 22.94
CA ALA A 60 -14.56 4.31 22.39
C ALA A 60 -13.32 4.49 21.50
N GLU A 61 -12.20 3.88 21.87
CA GLU A 61 -10.97 3.90 21.10
C GLU A 61 -11.08 3.08 19.80
N ASP A 62 -11.63 1.86 19.87
CA ASP A 62 -11.88 1.03 18.69
C ASP A 62 -12.87 1.70 17.74
N THR A 63 -13.88 2.37 18.29
CA THR A 63 -14.82 3.16 17.49
C THR A 63 -14.12 4.28 16.72
N ARG A 64 -13.19 5.01 17.37
CA ARG A 64 -12.39 6.04 16.70
C ARG A 64 -11.50 5.46 15.61
N ARG A 65 -10.89 4.30 15.85
CA ARG A 65 -10.03 3.62 14.88
C ARG A 65 -10.81 3.17 13.64
N LEU A 66 -12.00 2.60 13.80
CA LEU A 66 -12.88 2.23 12.68
C LEU A 66 -13.29 3.44 11.85
N ALA A 67 -13.79 4.49 12.52
CA ALA A 67 -14.24 5.72 11.83
C ALA A 67 -13.07 6.41 11.09
N ARG A 68 -11.90 6.48 11.72
CA ARG A 68 -10.69 7.03 11.12
C ARG A 68 -10.26 6.22 9.89
N THR A 69 -10.19 4.89 10.00
CA THR A 69 -9.80 4.00 8.89
C THR A 69 -10.69 4.22 7.66
N ALA A 70 -12.00 4.26 7.85
CA ALA A 70 -12.94 4.49 6.74
C ALA A 70 -12.77 5.88 6.11
N SER A 71 -12.57 6.91 6.94
CA SER A 71 -12.33 8.28 6.47
C SER A 71 -11.01 8.41 5.70
N GLU A 72 -9.92 7.86 6.23
CA GLU A 72 -8.59 7.88 5.61
C GLU A 72 -8.60 7.12 4.28
N TYR A 73 -9.28 5.97 4.22
CA TYR A 73 -9.46 5.23 2.97
C TYR A 73 -10.22 6.04 1.92
N SER A 74 -11.33 6.68 2.30
CA SER A 74 -12.09 7.53 1.38
C SER A 74 -11.27 8.69 0.85
N GLN A 75 -10.47 9.33 1.71
CA GLN A 75 -9.57 10.41 1.32
C GLN A 75 -8.49 9.91 0.35
N LEU A 76 -7.82 8.80 0.68
CA LEU A 76 -6.81 8.18 -0.17
C LEU A 76 -7.36 7.87 -1.58
N ARG A 77 -8.58 7.32 -1.67
CA ARG A 77 -9.20 7.04 -2.98
C ARG A 77 -9.43 8.31 -3.79
N SER A 78 -9.93 9.37 -3.14
CA SER A 78 -10.09 10.68 -3.79
C SER A 78 -8.75 11.23 -4.28
N GLU A 79 -7.69 11.10 -3.49
CA GLU A 79 -6.35 11.59 -3.83
C GLU A 79 -5.70 10.81 -4.97
N LEU A 80 -5.95 9.51 -5.06
CA LEU A 80 -5.47 8.65 -6.15
C LEU A 80 -6.27 8.88 -7.44
N PHE A 81 -7.57 9.16 -7.33
CA PHE A 81 -8.46 9.39 -8.46
C PHE A 81 -8.28 10.76 -9.11
N SER A 82 -8.09 11.81 -8.29
CA SER A 82 -8.09 13.19 -8.78
C SER A 82 -6.77 13.59 -9.45
N ASP A 83 -6.86 14.02 -10.71
CA ASP A 83 -5.75 14.55 -11.52
C ASP A 83 -5.08 15.78 -10.90
N VAL A 84 -5.78 16.54 -10.07
CA VAL A 84 -5.21 17.73 -9.38
C VAL A 84 -4.06 17.33 -8.46
N HIS A 85 -4.05 16.12 -7.92
CA HIS A 85 -2.94 15.61 -7.12
C HIS A 85 -1.79 15.04 -7.98
N HIS A 86 -1.93 15.05 -9.30
CA HIS A 86 -0.93 14.56 -10.26
C HIS A 86 -0.27 15.68 -11.07
N THR A 87 -0.71 16.94 -10.93
CA THR A 87 -0.19 18.10 -11.68
C THR A 87 1.04 18.77 -11.05
N GLY A 88 1.61 18.19 -9.99
CA GLY A 88 2.89 18.62 -9.42
C GLY A 88 4.09 18.12 -10.25
N PRO A 89 5.33 18.62 -9.98
CA PRO A 89 6.53 18.21 -10.71
C PRO A 89 6.80 16.69 -10.66
N GLU A 90 6.33 16.03 -9.60
CA GLU A 90 6.41 14.59 -9.43
C GLU A 90 5.25 14.08 -8.53
N PRO A 91 4.43 13.12 -8.98
CA PRO A 91 3.37 12.56 -8.13
C PRO A 91 3.98 11.83 -6.92
N PRO A 92 3.55 12.14 -5.68
CA PRO A 92 4.13 11.54 -4.51
C PRO A 92 3.70 10.07 -4.36
N TRP A 93 4.58 9.29 -3.75
CA TRP A 93 4.19 8.02 -3.12
C TRP A 93 3.22 8.31 -1.99
N ARG A 94 2.01 7.76 -2.09
CA ARG A 94 0.98 7.84 -1.06
C ARG A 94 1.06 6.59 -0.19
N ILE A 95 1.20 6.79 1.12
CA ILE A 95 1.28 5.71 2.10
C ILE A 95 -0.15 5.27 2.42
N VAL A 96 -0.48 4.02 2.12
CA VAL A 96 -1.78 3.43 2.45
C VAL A 96 -1.76 2.88 3.87
N ASP A 97 -0.66 2.21 4.24
CA ASP A 97 -0.41 1.70 5.58
C ASP A 97 1.09 1.73 5.86
N ALA A 98 1.46 2.35 6.97
CA ALA A 98 2.86 2.63 7.28
C ALA A 98 3.65 1.32 7.41
N GLY A 99 4.71 1.20 6.61
CA GLY A 99 5.55 0.00 6.57
C GLY A 99 4.91 -1.23 5.93
N VAL A 100 3.76 -1.09 5.26
CA VAL A 100 3.04 -2.21 4.63
C VAL A 100 2.67 -1.93 3.18
N LEU A 101 2.15 -0.75 2.84
CA LEU A 101 1.64 -0.49 1.49
C LEU A 101 1.83 0.97 1.10
N ALA A 102 2.43 1.20 -0.05
CA ALA A 102 2.52 2.50 -0.69
C ALA A 102 2.17 2.41 -2.18
N ILE A 103 1.58 3.48 -2.72
CA ILE A 103 1.15 3.57 -4.12
C ILE A 103 1.60 4.91 -4.70
N ARG A 104 2.20 4.86 -5.89
CA ARG A 104 2.46 6.03 -6.72
C ARG A 104 1.61 5.94 -7.97
N ALA A 105 0.45 6.56 -7.93
CA ALA A 105 -0.39 6.79 -9.10
C ALA A 105 0.04 8.07 -9.82
N GLN A 106 0.09 8.00 -11.14
CA GLN A 106 0.38 9.13 -12.02
C GLN A 106 -0.83 9.37 -12.93
N SER A 107 -1.02 10.59 -13.44
CA SER A 107 -2.19 10.89 -14.29
C SER A 107 -2.19 10.04 -15.56
N GLY A 108 -3.15 9.13 -15.65
CA GLY A 108 -3.36 8.30 -16.85
C GLY A 108 -3.83 9.10 -18.06
N VAL A 109 -4.47 10.26 -17.83
CA VAL A 109 -4.99 11.15 -18.88
C VAL A 109 -3.86 11.97 -19.51
N LEU A 110 -2.95 12.51 -18.69
CA LEU A 110 -1.93 13.45 -19.16
C LEU A 110 -0.62 12.79 -19.56
N LEU A 111 -0.18 11.75 -18.82
CA LEU A 111 1.18 11.23 -18.94
C LEU A 111 1.24 9.78 -19.42
N LYS A 112 0.14 9.02 -19.35
CA LYS A 112 0.10 7.57 -19.63
C LYS A 112 1.27 6.82 -18.98
N GLN A 113 1.66 7.24 -17.78
CA GLN A 113 2.75 6.61 -17.07
C GLN A 113 2.22 5.47 -16.19
N PRO A 114 3.05 4.43 -15.97
CA PRO A 114 2.65 3.33 -15.11
C PRO A 114 2.40 3.81 -13.68
N THR A 115 1.52 3.09 -13.00
CA THR A 115 1.32 3.21 -11.56
C THR A 115 2.17 2.18 -10.85
N PHE A 116 2.81 2.57 -9.76
CA PHE A 116 3.67 1.71 -8.96
C PHE A 116 3.00 1.37 -7.63
N VAL A 117 3.06 0.11 -7.25
CA VAL A 117 2.56 -0.39 -5.96
C VAL A 117 3.69 -1.12 -5.27
N LEU A 118 3.93 -0.79 -4.01
CA LEU A 118 4.90 -1.46 -3.16
C LEU A 118 4.17 -2.00 -1.92
N GLN A 119 4.11 -3.32 -1.80
CA GLN A 119 3.36 -4.01 -0.77
C GLN A 119 4.25 -5.00 -0.02
N ARG A 120 4.15 -5.03 1.31
CA ARG A 120 4.76 -6.07 2.13
C ARG A 120 3.88 -7.32 2.09
N LEU A 121 4.49 -8.46 1.77
CA LEU A 121 3.78 -9.73 1.78
C LEU A 121 3.79 -10.32 3.20
N ALA A 122 2.65 -10.85 3.64
CA ALA A 122 2.60 -11.69 4.83
C ALA A 122 3.52 -12.90 4.61
N ALA A 123 4.27 -13.31 5.63
CA ALA A 123 5.33 -14.29 5.51
C ALA A 123 4.79 -15.67 5.05
N VAL A 124 4.75 -15.90 3.74
CA VAL A 124 4.49 -17.23 3.16
C VAL A 124 5.71 -18.14 3.40
N SER A 125 6.89 -17.55 3.57
CA SER A 125 8.11 -18.18 4.06
C SER A 125 8.88 -17.15 4.87
N GLU A 126 8.92 -17.27 6.20
CA GLU A 126 9.79 -16.46 7.03
C GLU A 126 11.24 -16.77 6.66
N VAL A 127 11.88 -15.91 5.89
CA VAL A 127 13.35 -15.91 5.79
C VAL A 127 13.83 -15.15 7.02
N PRO A 128 14.50 -15.79 7.99
CA PRO A 128 14.96 -15.10 9.19
C PRO A 128 15.88 -13.93 8.80
N GLY A 129 15.58 -12.75 9.32
CA GLY A 129 16.35 -11.54 8.98
C GLY A 129 16.01 -10.91 7.65
N ALA A 130 14.90 -11.27 6.99
CA ALA A 130 14.42 -10.60 5.79
C ALA A 130 12.89 -10.49 5.75
N ALA A 131 12.39 -9.41 5.16
CA ALA A 131 11.00 -9.16 4.85
C ALA A 131 10.78 -9.29 3.34
N THR A 132 9.72 -10.00 2.95
CA THR A 132 9.31 -10.13 1.55
C THR A 132 8.36 -9.00 1.18
N TRP A 133 8.65 -8.38 0.05
CA TRP A 133 7.88 -7.31 -0.57
C TRP A 133 7.52 -7.70 -2.01
N GLU A 134 6.44 -7.13 -2.51
CA GLU A 134 6.04 -7.18 -3.90
C GLU A 134 6.03 -5.76 -4.45
N PHE A 135 6.75 -5.55 -5.55
CA PHE A 135 6.73 -4.33 -6.33
C PHE A 135 5.99 -4.59 -7.63
N THR A 136 4.85 -3.93 -7.83
CA THR A 136 4.01 -4.10 -9.02
C THR A 136 4.00 -2.84 -9.86
N VAL A 137 4.21 -3.02 -11.17
CA VAL A 137 4.08 -1.97 -12.19
C VAL A 137 2.79 -2.20 -12.96
N VAL A 138 1.88 -1.23 -12.93
CA VAL A 138 0.57 -1.28 -13.60
C VAL A 138 0.59 -0.28 -14.76
N ASP A 139 0.58 -0.77 -15.99
CA ASP A 139 0.76 0.05 -17.19
C ASP A 139 -0.54 0.77 -17.60
N ASN A 140 -1.69 0.16 -17.34
CA ASN A 140 -3.01 0.69 -17.62
C ASN A 140 -3.89 0.68 -16.36
N PRO A 141 -3.67 1.62 -15.41
CA PRO A 141 -4.38 1.63 -14.13
C PRO A 141 -5.90 1.79 -14.26
N SER A 142 -6.41 2.30 -15.38
CA SER A 142 -7.85 2.43 -15.62
C SER A 142 -8.52 1.10 -15.98
N ASP A 143 -7.76 0.12 -16.46
CA ASP A 143 -8.28 -1.21 -16.82
C ASP A 143 -8.23 -2.14 -15.61
N PRO A 144 -9.39 -2.57 -15.06
CA PRO A 144 -9.41 -3.47 -13.92
C PRO A 144 -8.84 -4.86 -14.21
N SER A 145 -8.65 -5.23 -15.48
CA SER A 145 -8.02 -6.49 -15.89
C SER A 145 -6.50 -6.40 -16.00
N ASP A 146 -5.91 -5.20 -15.89
CA ASP A 146 -4.47 -5.04 -15.88
C ASP A 146 -3.88 -5.58 -14.57
N MET A 147 -3.29 -6.76 -14.68
CA MET A 147 -2.61 -7.43 -13.58
C MET A 147 -1.22 -6.86 -13.31
N GLY A 148 -0.71 -5.97 -14.16
CA GLY A 148 0.63 -5.43 -14.06
C GLY A 148 1.74 -6.49 -14.09
N THR A 149 2.96 -6.03 -13.90
CA THR A 149 4.15 -6.88 -13.74
C THR A 149 4.60 -6.81 -12.28
N SER A 150 4.58 -7.95 -11.59
CA SER A 150 5.00 -8.08 -10.19
C SER A 150 6.43 -8.59 -10.07
N PHE A 151 7.19 -7.99 -9.16
CA PHE A 151 8.54 -8.42 -8.79
C PHE A 151 8.59 -8.69 -7.29
N VAL A 152 9.05 -9.88 -6.92
CA VAL A 152 9.33 -10.20 -5.51
C VAL A 152 10.66 -9.56 -5.12
N VAL A 153 10.63 -8.84 -4.01
CA VAL A 153 11.76 -8.08 -3.46
C VAL A 153 12.03 -8.55 -2.04
N MET A 154 13.28 -8.89 -1.72
CA MET A 154 13.66 -9.26 -0.35
C MET A 154 14.46 -8.12 0.28
N VAL A 155 14.00 -7.67 1.44
CA VAL A 155 14.60 -6.56 2.19
C VAL A 155 15.13 -7.13 3.48
N SER A 156 16.43 -6.96 3.74
CA SER A 156 17.05 -7.40 5.00
C SER A 156 16.38 -6.69 6.19
N THR A 157 16.23 -7.33 7.35
CA THR A 157 15.68 -6.69 8.57
C THR A 157 16.73 -6.49 9.66
N GLY A 158 18.00 -6.77 9.34
CA GLY A 158 19.14 -6.56 10.24
C GLY A 158 19.53 -5.09 10.39
N ASP A 159 20.29 -4.79 11.45
CA ASP A 159 20.83 -3.45 11.66
C ASP A 159 22.02 -3.21 10.71
N HIS A 160 21.86 -2.28 9.78
CA HIS A 160 22.83 -2.00 8.74
C HIS A 160 23.23 -0.51 8.77
N LYS A 161 24.49 -0.22 9.13
CA LYS A 161 25.04 1.14 9.23
C LYS A 161 25.06 1.93 7.90
N GLY A 162 24.76 1.30 6.77
CA GLY A 162 24.86 1.87 5.41
C GLY A 162 23.62 1.74 4.55
N GLY A 163 22.46 1.45 5.14
CA GLY A 163 21.22 1.14 4.42
C GLY A 163 20.94 -0.35 4.36
N VAL A 164 19.68 -0.69 4.10
CA VAL A 164 19.15 -2.04 4.17
C VAL A 164 19.32 -2.74 2.82
N PRO A 165 20.11 -3.83 2.72
CA PRO A 165 20.28 -4.55 1.47
C PRO A 165 18.95 -5.03 0.90
N VAL A 166 18.75 -4.75 -0.38
CA VAL A 166 17.56 -5.19 -1.12
C VAL A 166 17.99 -6.11 -2.26
N GLN A 167 17.41 -7.31 -2.30
CA GLN A 167 17.57 -8.26 -3.39
C GLN A 167 16.34 -8.21 -4.29
N VAL A 168 16.57 -8.12 -5.59
CA VAL A 168 15.52 -8.05 -6.61
C VAL A 168 15.80 -9.05 -7.73
N ALA A 169 14.80 -9.32 -8.56
CA ALA A 169 14.98 -10.06 -9.79
C ALA A 169 15.77 -9.24 -10.83
N LYS A 170 16.56 -9.90 -11.67
CA LYS A 170 17.46 -9.25 -12.66
C LYS A 170 16.67 -8.40 -13.66
N GLU A 171 15.47 -8.84 -14.02
CA GLU A 171 14.57 -8.13 -14.93
C GLU A 171 14.21 -6.73 -14.41
N LEU A 172 14.12 -6.57 -13.08
CA LEU A 172 13.88 -5.27 -12.45
C LEU A 172 15.16 -4.42 -12.41
N GLU A 173 16.34 -5.03 -12.20
CA GLU A 173 17.64 -4.33 -12.27
C GLU A 173 17.92 -3.75 -13.66
N ASP A 174 17.57 -4.51 -14.71
CA ASP A 174 17.76 -4.11 -16.11
C ASP A 174 16.84 -2.93 -16.50
N ASN A 175 15.72 -2.71 -15.79
CA ASN A 175 14.84 -1.57 -15.97
C ASN A 175 15.12 -0.45 -14.95
N ARG A 176 16.12 0.37 -15.25
CA ARG A 176 16.59 1.45 -14.37
C ARG A 176 15.50 2.41 -13.88
N ALA A 177 14.51 2.71 -14.73
CA ALA A 177 13.41 3.61 -14.35
C ALA A 177 12.54 2.99 -13.24
N TRP A 178 12.18 1.72 -13.37
CA TRP A 178 11.41 1.00 -12.36
C TRP A 178 12.22 0.73 -11.09
N TYR A 179 13.50 0.41 -11.24
CA TYR A 179 14.41 0.20 -10.11
C TYR A 179 14.57 1.46 -9.24
N GLN A 180 14.63 2.63 -9.87
CA GLN A 180 14.64 3.91 -9.15
C GLN A 180 13.30 4.20 -8.47
N GLN A 181 12.17 3.81 -9.07
CA GLN A 181 10.87 3.93 -8.41
C GLN A 181 10.75 3.02 -7.19
N LEU A 182 11.31 1.81 -7.24
CA LEU A 182 11.41 0.95 -6.07
C LEU A 182 12.18 1.63 -4.91
N GLU A 183 13.31 2.27 -5.21
CA GLU A 183 14.08 3.05 -4.22
C GLU A 183 13.22 4.13 -3.56
N TYR A 184 12.52 4.92 -4.37
CA TYR A 184 11.63 5.99 -3.89
C TYR A 184 10.44 5.46 -3.07
N GLY A 185 9.89 4.31 -3.46
CA GLY A 185 8.83 3.65 -2.70
C GLY A 185 9.29 3.24 -1.30
N PHE A 186 10.50 2.69 -1.18
CA PHE A 186 11.07 2.38 0.14
C PHE A 186 11.34 3.62 0.97
N PHE A 187 11.88 4.69 0.38
CA PHE A 187 12.07 5.96 1.10
C PHE A 187 10.76 6.54 1.63
N ALA A 188 9.67 6.44 0.85
CA ALA A 188 8.34 6.87 1.30
C ALA A 188 7.81 6.05 2.49
N LEU A 189 8.28 4.80 2.64
CA LEU A 189 7.97 3.92 3.77
C LEU A 189 8.99 4.03 4.92
N ASP A 190 9.86 5.04 4.90
CA ASP A 190 10.96 5.26 5.86
C ASP A 190 11.98 4.10 5.91
N ILE A 191 12.08 3.35 4.81
CA ILE A 191 13.10 2.32 4.60
C ILE A 191 14.20 2.96 3.76
N ARG A 192 15.46 2.85 4.20
CA ARG A 192 16.63 3.32 3.45
C ARG A 192 17.26 2.14 2.72
N PRO A 193 16.89 1.85 1.47
CA PRO A 193 17.37 0.66 0.78
C PRO A 193 18.82 0.87 0.31
N PHE A 194 19.57 -0.23 0.24
CA PHE A 194 20.83 -0.31 -0.48
C PHE A 194 20.61 -1.19 -1.72
N LEU A 195 20.51 -0.53 -2.87
CA LEU A 195 20.24 -1.11 -4.19
C LEU A 195 21.52 -1.05 -5.05
N PRO A 196 22.31 -2.13 -5.13
CA PRO A 196 23.68 -2.07 -5.66
C PRO A 196 23.76 -1.56 -7.11
N ALA A 197 22.79 -1.92 -7.96
CA ALA A 197 22.80 -1.55 -9.38
C ALA A 197 22.56 -0.03 -9.62
N ILE A 198 22.09 0.73 -8.61
CA ILE A 198 22.00 2.20 -8.70
C ILE A 198 23.38 2.84 -8.55
N TYR A 199 24.20 2.30 -7.64
CA TYR A 199 25.48 2.89 -7.23
C TYR A 199 26.69 2.31 -7.97
N ASP A 200 26.56 1.12 -8.58
CA ASP A 200 27.60 0.48 -9.40
C ASP A 200 27.00 -0.18 -10.67
N PRO A 201 26.71 0.61 -11.72
CA PRO A 201 26.02 0.13 -12.91
C PRO A 201 26.84 -0.85 -13.78
N ASP A 202 28.15 -0.94 -13.57
CA ASP A 202 29.04 -1.82 -14.35
C ASP A 202 29.28 -3.19 -13.67
N ARG A 203 28.71 -3.43 -12.49
CA ARG A 203 28.91 -4.67 -11.72
C ARG A 203 28.42 -5.93 -12.44
N HIS A 204 27.45 -5.81 -13.33
CA HIS A 204 26.89 -6.92 -14.11
C HIS A 204 27.56 -7.14 -15.49
N ARG A 205 28.58 -6.33 -15.83
CA ARG A 205 29.34 -6.46 -17.10
C ARG A 205 30.58 -7.35 -17.01
N LYS A 206 30.73 -8.13 -15.93
CA LYS A 206 31.84 -9.08 -15.75
C LYS A 206 31.36 -10.52 -15.66
#